data_AF-A0A4Q3EWQ1-F1
#
_entry.id   AF-A0A4Q3EWQ1-F1
#
_cell.length_a   1.000
_cell.length_b   1.000
_cell.length_c   1.000
_cell.angle_alpha   90.00
_cell.angle_beta   90.00
_cell.angle_gamma   90.00
#
_symmetry.space_group_name_H-M   'P 1'
#
loop_
_entity.id
_entity.type
_entity.pdbx_description
1 polymer ?
#
loop_
_entity_poly.entity_id
_entity_poly.type
_entity_poly.pdbx_seq_one_letter_code
_entity_poly.pdbx_strand_id
1 'polypeptide(L)'
;MVVIFTPVLAEDDFKAAQKKFADFIKENGGNIVHQDAWGLRSLAYPIAKKTTGLYWLLSYQAGNDVNAKLEIQMNRDENIMRHMITRLDKYAVEYNAKKRNKHSAEAVNA
;
A
#
# COMPACT_ATOMS: atom_id res chain seq x y z
N MET A 1 -0.10 1.78 -5.29
CA MET A 1 1.05 2.27 -4.50
C MET A 1 1.57 1.17 -3.60
N VAL A 2 2.83 1.26 -3.21
CA VAL A 2 3.43 0.43 -2.14
C VAL A 2 3.93 1.35 -1.04
N VAL A 3 3.67 1.01 0.21
CA VAL A 3 4.13 1.74 1.40
C VAL A 3 4.88 0.80 2.32
N ILE A 4 5.99 1.28 2.86
CA ILE A 4 6.81 0.61 3.87
C ILE A 4 6.68 1.40 5.17
N PHE A 5 6.05 0.78 6.16
CA PHE A 5 5.95 1.32 7.51
C PHE A 5 7.09 0.83 8.39
N THR A 6 7.37 1.58 9.45
CA THR A 6 8.36 1.18 10.45
C THR A 6 7.97 -0.17 11.10
N PRO A 7 8.93 -1.02 11.45
CA PRO A 7 8.65 -2.33 12.05
C PRO A 7 8.30 -2.25 13.54
N VAL A 8 8.26 -1.05 14.12
CA VAL A 8 8.03 -0.82 15.56
C VAL A 8 6.53 -0.64 15.88
N LEU A 9 5.72 -0.39 14.85
CA LEU A 9 4.28 -0.23 14.99
C LEU A 9 3.63 -1.51 15.51
N ALA A 10 2.72 -1.35 16.47
CA ALA A 10 1.82 -2.42 16.86
C ALA A 10 0.86 -2.76 15.71
N GLU A 11 0.30 -3.98 15.70
CA GLU A 11 -0.61 -4.40 14.64
C GLU A 11 -1.86 -3.51 14.54
N ASP A 12 -2.36 -3.01 15.67
CA ASP A 12 -3.52 -2.13 15.72
C ASP A 12 -3.23 -0.76 15.11
N ASP A 13 -2.06 -0.19 15.42
CA ASP A 13 -1.59 1.07 14.83
C ASP A 13 -1.34 0.92 13.34
N PHE A 14 -0.81 -0.23 12.91
CA PHE A 14 -0.63 -0.55 11.50
C PHE A 14 -1.98 -0.61 10.76
N LYS A 15 -2.99 -1.28 11.32
CA LYS A 15 -4.35 -1.31 10.74
C LYS A 15 -4.98 0.08 10.72
N ALA A 16 -4.79 0.87 11.78
CA ALA A 16 -5.28 2.25 11.85
C ALA A 16 -4.64 3.14 10.77
N ALA A 17 -3.33 3.03 10.56
CA ALA A 17 -2.62 3.76 9.52
C ALA A 17 -3.11 3.36 8.12
N GLN A 18 -3.29 2.06 7.86
CA GLN A 18 -3.87 1.60 6.59
C GLN A 18 -5.26 2.19 6.34
N LYS A 19 -6.13 2.16 7.37
CA LYS A 19 -7.48 2.70 7.28
C LYS A 19 -7.46 4.21 7.04
N LYS A 20 -6.62 4.96 7.74
CA LYS A 20 -6.43 6.41 7.56
C LYS A 20 -6.11 6.76 6.10
N PHE A 21 -5.17 6.07 5.47
CA PHE A 21 -4.82 6.32 4.07
C PHE A 21 -5.87 5.82 3.08
N ALA A 22 -6.55 4.70 3.39
CA ALA A 22 -7.66 4.21 2.59
C ALA A 22 -8.83 5.21 2.59
N ASP A 23 -9.21 5.73 3.75
CA ASP A 23 -10.29 6.68 3.91
C ASP A 23 -9.93 8.03 3.26
N PHE A 24 -8.68 8.49 3.39
CA PHE A 24 -8.20 9.69 2.70
C PHE A 24 -8.37 9.60 1.17
N ILE A 25 -8.14 8.44 0.57
CA ILE A 25 -8.36 8.24 -0.87
C ILE A 25 -9.85 8.31 -1.21
N LYS A 26 -10.71 7.71 -0.39
CA LYS A 26 -12.18 7.75 -0.58
C LYS A 26 -12.74 9.17 -0.45
N GLU A 27 -12.30 9.93 0.54
CA GLU A 27 -12.70 11.33 0.76
C GLU A 27 -12.33 12.23 -0.42
N ASN A 28 -11.22 11.96 -1.09
CA ASN A 28 -10.79 12.68 -2.28
C ASN A 28 -11.37 12.11 -3.59
N GLY A 29 -12.44 11.32 -3.52
CA GLY A 29 -13.16 10.79 -4.69
C GLY A 29 -12.48 9.62 -5.39
N GLY A 30 -11.52 8.97 -4.72
CA GLY A 30 -10.86 7.76 -5.22
C GLY A 30 -11.59 6.47 -4.82
N ASN A 31 -11.58 5.48 -5.71
CA ASN A 31 -12.09 4.15 -5.45
C ASN A 31 -10.95 3.18 -5.13
N ILE A 32 -11.10 2.38 -4.07
CA ILE A 32 -10.12 1.35 -3.71
C ILE A 32 -10.47 0.07 -4.48
N VAL A 33 -9.55 -0.39 -5.32
CA VAL A 33 -9.71 -1.62 -6.11
C VAL A 33 -9.31 -2.83 -5.30
N HIS A 34 -8.19 -2.75 -4.58
CA HIS A 34 -7.65 -3.87 -3.82
C HIS A 34 -6.65 -3.39 -2.77
N GLN A 35 -6.66 -4.06 -1.64
CA GLN A 35 -5.74 -3.85 -0.53
C GLN A 35 -5.11 -5.18 -0.15
N ASP A 36 -3.78 -5.20 -0.03
CA ASP A 36 -3.01 -6.37 0.36
C ASP A 36 -1.91 -5.96 1.35
N ALA A 37 -1.91 -6.60 2.51
CA ALA A 37 -0.92 -6.36 3.56
C ALA A 37 0.07 -7.53 3.57
N TRP A 38 1.27 -7.29 3.07
CA TRP A 38 2.32 -8.31 3.00
C TRP A 38 2.99 -8.59 4.34
N GLY A 39 2.73 -7.75 5.35
CA GLY A 39 3.32 -7.88 6.68
C GLY A 39 4.81 -7.56 6.70
N LEU A 40 5.52 -8.15 7.67
CA LEU A 40 6.93 -7.89 7.92
C LEU A 40 7.83 -8.56 6.88
N ARG A 41 8.70 -7.79 6.23
CA ARG A 41 9.73 -8.31 5.32
C ARG A 41 11.10 -7.72 5.64
N SER A 42 12.14 -8.50 5.35
CA SER A 42 13.53 -8.07 5.45
C SER A 42 13.89 -7.15 4.28
N LEU A 43 14.59 -6.06 4.57
CA LEU A 43 15.08 -5.10 3.58
C LEU A 43 16.48 -5.53 3.12
N ALA A 44 16.78 -5.33 1.83
CA ALA A 44 18.11 -5.63 1.30
C ALA A 44 19.22 -4.76 1.92
N TYR A 45 18.87 -3.57 2.40
CA TYR A 45 19.77 -2.65 3.10
C TYR A 45 18.98 -1.85 4.16
N PRO A 46 19.65 -1.33 5.21
CA PRO A 46 18.97 -0.60 6.26
C PRO A 46 18.38 0.73 5.76
N ILE A 47 17.11 1.00 6.09
CA ILE A 47 16.45 2.29 5.86
C ILE A 47 16.14 2.87 7.24
N ALA A 48 16.51 4.13 7.50
CA ALA A 48 16.35 4.76 8.81
C ALA A 48 16.89 3.90 9.99
N LYS A 49 18.00 3.18 9.76
CA LYS A 49 18.63 2.23 10.70
C LYS A 49 17.77 1.00 11.05
N LYS A 50 16.71 0.72 10.29
CA LYS A 50 15.88 -0.48 10.42
C LYS A 50 16.20 -1.46 9.29
N THR A 51 16.29 -2.74 9.62
CA THR A 51 16.58 -3.84 8.67
C THR A 51 15.32 -4.54 8.17
N THR A 52 14.18 -4.29 8.81
CA THR A 52 12.87 -4.85 8.46
C THR A 52 11.85 -3.72 8.26
N GLY A 53 10.77 -4.02 7.53
CA GLY A 53 9.67 -3.08 7.32
C GLY A 53 8.36 -3.80 7.06
N LEU A 54 7.25 -3.16 7.42
CA LEU A 54 5.91 -3.66 7.17
C LEU A 54 5.44 -3.16 5.81
N TYR A 55 5.17 -4.08 4.88
CA TYR A 55 4.78 -3.77 3.52
C TYR A 55 3.26 -3.75 3.37
N TRP A 56 2.78 -2.71 2.68
CA TRP A 56 1.38 -2.55 2.35
C TRP A 56 1.23 -2.15 0.88
N LEU A 57 0.43 -2.91 0.14
CA LEU A 57 0.06 -2.66 -1.24
C LEU A 57 -1.38 -2.16 -1.29
N LEU A 58 -1.57 -0.99 -1.88
CA LEU A 58 -2.90 -0.42 -2.10
C LEU A 58 -3.08 -0.08 -3.59
N SER A 59 -4.04 -0.72 -4.22
CA SER A 59 -4.46 -0.45 -5.60
C SER A 59 -5.74 0.37 -5.58
N TYR A 60 -5.70 1.55 -6.18
CA TYR A 60 -6.82 2.49 -6.21
C TYR A 60 -6.92 3.15 -7.58
N GLN A 61 -8.10 3.71 -7.86
CA GLN A 61 -8.40 4.55 -9.00
C GLN A 61 -8.78 5.92 -8.45
N ALA A 62 -8.07 6.97 -8.84
CA ALA A 62 -8.36 8.33 -8.40
C ALA A 62 -7.99 9.33 -9.49
N GLY A 63 -8.50 10.55 -9.36
CA GLY A 63 -8.06 11.68 -10.18
C GLY A 63 -6.59 12.05 -9.94
N ASN A 64 -6.01 12.80 -10.87
CA ASN A 64 -4.59 13.17 -10.84
C ASN A 64 -4.19 13.95 -9.56
N ASP A 65 -5.10 14.79 -9.05
CA ASP A 65 -4.83 15.67 -7.90
C ASP A 65 -4.62 14.93 -6.58
N VAL A 66 -5.12 13.71 -6.46
CA VAL A 66 -5.06 12.91 -5.23
C VAL A 66 -3.62 12.49 -4.91
N ASN A 67 -2.80 12.24 -5.94
CA ASN A 67 -1.44 11.74 -5.76
C ASN A 67 -0.55 12.76 -5.02
N ALA A 68 -0.61 14.04 -5.41
CA ALA A 68 0.18 15.10 -4.77
C ALA A 68 -0.23 15.32 -3.31
N LYS A 69 -1.54 15.30 -3.03
CA LYS A 69 -2.05 15.42 -1.65
C LYS A 69 -1.63 14.25 -0.78
N LEU A 70 -1.67 13.04 -1.34
CA LEU A 70 -1.27 11.82 -0.65
C LEU A 70 0.22 11.81 -0.32
N GLU A 71 1.07 12.23 -1.26
CA GLU A 71 2.51 12.34 -1.05
C GLU A 71 2.84 13.32 0.10
N ILE A 72 2.17 14.47 0.14
CA ILE A 72 2.31 15.42 1.26
C ILE A 72 1.91 14.77 2.59
N GLN A 73 0.78 14.06 2.62
CA GLN A 73 0.30 13.42 3.84
C GLN A 73 1.22 12.28 4.30
N MET A 74 1.81 11.53 3.38
CA MET A 74 2.75 10.45 3.69
C MET A 74 4.09 10.99 4.17
N ASN A 75 4.58 12.09 3.60
CA ASN A 75 5.81 12.74 4.06
C ASN A 75 5.67 13.38 5.45
N ARG A 76 4.45 13.72 5.88
CA ARG A 76 4.17 14.22 7.23
C ARG A 76 4.08 13.13 8.28
N ASP A 77 3.90 11.87 7.87
CA ASP A 77 3.73 10.76 8.80
C ASP A 77 5.08 10.07 9.05
N GLU A 78 5.62 10.25 10.26
CA GLU A 78 6.92 9.69 10.67
C GLU A 78 6.94 8.16 10.70
N ASN A 79 5.76 7.52 10.68
CA ASN A 79 5.61 6.08 10.65
C ASN A 79 5.91 5.45 9.28
N ILE A 80 5.98 6.26 8.22
CA ILE A 80 6.29 5.81 6.87
C ILE A 80 7.78 5.98 6.62
N MET A 81 8.47 4.89 6.28
CA MET A 81 9.88 4.94 5.90
C MET A 81 10.07 5.22 4.41
N ARG A 82 9.20 4.66 3.57
CA ARG A 82 9.25 4.83 2.12
C ARG A 82 7.89 4.55 1.52
N HIS A 83 7.55 5.27 0.46
CA HIS A 83 6.37 5.01 -0.35
C HIS A 83 6.74 5.12 -1.83
N MET A 84 5.96 4.46 -2.68
CA MET A 84 6.09 4.55 -4.13
C MET A 84 4.71 4.52 -4.77
N ILE A 85 4.41 5.55 -5.55
CA ILE A 85 3.18 5.66 -6.33
C ILE A 85 3.54 5.44 -7.80
N THR A 86 2.94 4.43 -8.42
CA THR A 86 3.19 4.09 -9.82
C THR A 86 1.86 4.06 -10.56
N ARG A 87 1.82 4.73 -11.72
CA ARG A 87 0.67 4.64 -12.64
C ARG A 87 0.72 3.32 -13.38
N LEU A 88 -0.38 2.57 -13.34
CA LEU A 88 -0.51 1.32 -14.08
C LEU A 88 -0.93 1.61 -15.52
N ASP A 89 -0.35 0.88 -16.47
CA ASP A 89 -0.78 0.86 -17.86
C ASP A 89 -1.87 -0.21 -18.08
N LYS A 90 -2.41 -0.29 -19.30
CA LYS A 90 -3.48 -1.25 -19.64
C LYS A 90 -3.06 -2.69 -19.37
N TYR A 91 -1.84 -3.06 -19.76
CA TYR A 91 -1.33 -4.43 -19.63
C TYR A 91 -1.07 -4.82 -18.17
N ALA A 92 -0.55 -3.91 -17.35
CA ALA A 92 -0.33 -4.16 -15.92
C ALA A 92 -1.66 -4.34 -15.17
N VAL A 93 -2.71 -3.59 -15.54
CA VAL A 93 -4.05 -3.77 -14.92
C VAL A 93 -4.60 -5.17 -15.22
N GLU A 94 -4.51 -5.62 -16.47
CA GLU A 94 -4.95 -6.96 -16.87
C GLU A 94 -4.12 -8.07 -16.17
N TYR A 95 -2.80 -7.89 -16.10
CA TYR A 95 -1.91 -8.82 -15.39
C TYR A 95 -2.27 -8.93 -13.90
N ASN A 96 -2.47 -7.78 -13.23
CA ASN A 96 -2.82 -7.74 -11.82
C ASN A 96 -4.18 -8.41 -11.56
N ALA A 97 -5.16 -8.20 -12.44
CA ALA A 97 -6.46 -8.87 -12.35
C ALA A 97 -6.33 -10.39 -12.48
N LYS A 98 -5.56 -10.87 -13.47
CA LYS A 98 -5.27 -12.32 -13.65
C LYS A 98 -4.56 -12.92 -12.45
N LYS A 99 -3.51 -12.25 -11.96
CA LYS A 99 -2.71 -12.70 -10.81
C LYS A 99 -3.58 -12.80 -9.54
N ARG A 100 -4.42 -11.81 -9.29
CA ARG A 100 -5.37 -11.81 -8.17
C ARG A 100 -6.35 -12.97 -8.27
N ASN A 101 -6.97 -13.17 -9.43
CA ASN A 101 -7.96 -14.24 -9.63
C ASN A 101 -7.35 -15.64 -9.41
N LYS A 102 -6.09 -15.83 -9.80
CA LYS A 102 -5.36 -17.08 -9.52
C LYS A 102 -5.16 -17.29 -8.02
N HIS A 103 -4.71 -16.26 -7.29
CA HIS A 103 -4.49 -16.36 -5.85
C HIS A 103 -5.79 -16.59 -5.06
N SER A 104 -6.90 -15.97 -5.46
CA SER A 104 -8.21 -16.25 -4.86
C SER A 104 -8.72 -17.66 -5.17
N ALA A 105 -8.42 -18.21 -6.36
CA ALA A 105 -8.80 -19.58 -6.69
C ALA A 105 -7.97 -20.62 -5.92
N GLU A 106 -6.69 -20.35 -5.64
CA GLU A 106 -5.85 -21.20 -4.80
C GLU A 106 -6.28 -21.17 -3.33
N ALA A 107 -6.71 -20.02 -2.81
CA ALA A 107 -7.17 -19.88 -1.42
C ALA A 107 -8.56 -20.48 -1.14
N VAL A 108 -9.38 -20.75 -2.16
CA VAL A 108 -10.72 -21.38 -2.02
C VAL A 108 -10.65 -22.91 -2.07
N ASN A 109 -9.54 -23.47 -2.57
CA ASN A 109 -9.34 -24.91 -2.72
C ASN A 109 -8.40 -25.51 -1.66
N ALA A 110 -8.05 -24.74 -0.63
CA ALA A 110 -7.26 -25.14 0.54
C ALA A 110 -8.13 -24.99 1.80
#